data_AF-A0A8T5QTR5-F1
#
_entry.id   AF-A0A8T5QTR5-F1
#
_cell.length_a   1.000
_cell.length_b   1.000
_cell.length_c   1.000
_cell.angle_alpha   90.00
_cell.angle_beta   90.00
_cell.angle_gamma   90.00
#
_symmetry.space_group_name_H-M   'P 1'
#
loop_
_entity.id
_entity.type
_entity.pdbx_description
1 polymer ?
#
loop_
_entity_poly.entity_id
_entity_poly.type
_entity_poly.pdbx_seq_one_letter_code
_entity_poly.pdbx_strand_id
1 'polypeptide(L)'
;MKKRGQVTTFIIIGLIVVVVVSLLLFLSFKFSTGFAETRAKGVQHFSLSALKIEPYIKECVRQQSIVALFDSIDKTGKTTTLPSITELEETISDYLNRHITDCVDFSTFKEFEVRPGKINATVKVYKDHFAASVEWPMAIIQKDLTITTEEFRIEFPLQLNDLYLKIKAIVDENLEKNLSLDLDFILGQNLNIEIVGCREDSIKYLVNDNEYMLDNNILQFFFNTPIKELIDIFEFKDGILFRPPFYPGKHVLRMKGEEKRLIFDTTKEGYIEGCFKKDKVTDYYTFSLVEDNEIPAAVSRKEGKRIAIERVIANVSSKSFSMKGAFELTAPFEFDKGTLFLQTKDKDANIYKLEGQEWIKLETEIREGYAIAEI
;
A
#
# COMPACT_ATOMS: atom_id res chain seq x y z
N MET A 1 -41.99 -7.72 -99.73
CA MET A 1 -41.51 -6.89 -98.60
C MET A 1 -41.47 -7.74 -97.31
N LYS A 2 -40.29 -7.98 -96.69
CA LYS A 2 -40.14 -8.78 -95.45
C LYS A 2 -39.17 -8.15 -94.43
N LYS A 3 -39.12 -6.81 -94.31
CA LYS A 3 -38.16 -6.11 -93.41
C LYS A 3 -38.72 -5.62 -92.06
N ARG A 4 -40.03 -5.72 -91.80
CA ARG A 4 -40.62 -5.21 -90.53
C ARG A 4 -40.30 -6.04 -89.28
N GLY A 5 -39.88 -7.30 -89.41
CA GLY A 5 -39.53 -8.16 -88.27
C GLY A 5 -38.16 -7.90 -87.64
N GLN A 6 -37.22 -7.22 -88.32
CA GLN A 6 -35.89 -6.95 -87.76
C GLN A 6 -35.91 -5.96 -86.60
N VAL A 7 -36.78 -4.95 -86.62
CA VAL A 7 -36.81 -3.88 -85.62
C VAL A 7 -37.19 -4.42 -84.23
N THR A 8 -38.20 -5.27 -84.16
CA THR A 8 -38.61 -5.96 -82.92
C THR A 8 -37.49 -6.81 -82.32
N THR A 9 -36.68 -7.48 -83.15
CA THR A 9 -35.55 -8.29 -82.67
C THR A 9 -34.49 -7.43 -81.99
N PHE A 10 -34.15 -6.27 -82.56
CA PHE A 10 -33.19 -5.34 -81.93
C PHE A 10 -33.70 -4.76 -80.61
N ILE A 11 -35.00 -4.47 -80.49
CA ILE A 11 -35.60 -3.99 -79.23
C ILE A 11 -35.49 -5.06 -78.13
N ILE A 12 -35.80 -6.33 -78.44
CA ILE A 12 -35.70 -7.44 -77.48
C ILE A 12 -34.25 -7.66 -77.05
N ILE A 13 -33.29 -7.64 -77.99
CA ILE A 13 -31.86 -7.76 -77.67
C ILE A 13 -31.40 -6.60 -76.77
N GLY A 14 -31.79 -5.36 -77.09
CA GLY A 14 -31.46 -4.19 -76.27
C GLY A 14 -32.00 -4.30 -74.84
N LEU A 15 -33.24 -4.78 -74.67
CA LEU A 15 -33.82 -5.02 -73.34
C LEU A 15 -33.03 -6.08 -72.56
N ILE A 16 -32.68 -7.20 -73.20
CA ILE A 16 -31.87 -8.27 -72.57
C ILE A 16 -30.51 -7.74 -72.13
N VAL A 17 -29.83 -6.95 -72.96
CA VAL A 17 -28.53 -6.34 -72.61
C VAL A 17 -28.67 -5.41 -71.40
N VAL A 18 -29.71 -4.55 -71.35
CA VAL A 18 -29.95 -3.66 -70.20
C VAL A 18 -30.22 -4.46 -68.92
N VAL A 19 -30.99 -5.55 -68.98
CA VAL A 19 -31.25 -6.42 -67.82
C VAL A 19 -29.95 -7.11 -67.34
N VAL A 20 -29.15 -7.65 -68.26
CA VAL A 20 -27.86 -8.30 -67.91
C VAL A 20 -26.87 -7.31 -67.30
N VAL A 21 -26.72 -6.12 -67.88
CA VAL A 21 -25.83 -5.07 -67.34
C VAL A 21 -26.32 -4.60 -65.97
N SER A 22 -27.64 -4.40 -65.79
CA SER A 22 -28.22 -4.00 -64.50
C SER A 22 -28.01 -5.07 -63.42
N LEU A 23 -28.15 -6.36 -63.78
CA LEU A 23 -27.88 -7.49 -62.88
C LEU A 23 -26.40 -7.55 -62.49
N LEU A 24 -25.47 -7.38 -63.45
CA LEU A 24 -24.03 -7.37 -63.18
C LEU A 24 -23.62 -6.20 -62.28
N LEU A 25 -24.20 -5.01 -62.48
CA LEU A 25 -23.98 -3.84 -61.59
C LEU A 25 -24.56 -4.05 -60.19
N PHE A 26 -25.74 -4.68 -60.07
CA PHE A 26 -26.32 -5.01 -58.78
C PHE A 26 -25.47 -6.04 -58.01
N LEU A 27 -24.98 -7.06 -58.71
CA LEU A 27 -24.10 -8.08 -58.13
C LEU A 27 -22.74 -7.51 -57.72
N SER A 28 -22.11 -6.67 -58.55
CA SER A 28 -20.83 -6.03 -58.20
C SER A 28 -20.98 -5.09 -57.00
N PHE A 29 -22.08 -4.32 -56.93
CA PHE A 29 -22.36 -3.45 -55.80
C PHE A 29 -22.57 -4.26 -54.50
N LYS A 30 -23.36 -5.34 -54.54
CA LYS A 30 -23.55 -6.23 -53.38
C LYS A 30 -22.27 -6.95 -52.92
N PHE A 31 -21.41 -7.36 -53.85
CA PHE A 31 -20.11 -7.93 -53.48
C PHE A 31 -19.20 -6.89 -52.81
N SER A 32 -19.18 -5.66 -53.31
CA SER A 32 -18.35 -4.59 -52.73
C SER A 32 -18.80 -4.19 -51.32
N THR A 33 -20.11 -4.08 -51.06
CA THR A 33 -20.61 -3.68 -49.73
C THR A 33 -20.44 -4.77 -48.67
N GLY A 34 -20.62 -6.06 -49.03
CA GLY A 34 -20.45 -7.17 -48.09
C GLY A 34 -19.02 -7.28 -47.54
N PHE A 35 -18.00 -7.05 -48.38
CA PHE A 35 -16.60 -7.02 -47.92
C PHE A 35 -16.30 -5.80 -47.03
N ALA A 36 -16.89 -4.64 -47.32
CA ALA A 36 -16.72 -3.43 -46.49
C ALA A 36 -17.32 -3.61 -45.09
N GLU A 37 -18.54 -4.15 -44.98
CA GLU A 37 -19.22 -4.36 -43.69
C GLU A 37 -18.51 -5.41 -42.83
N THR A 38 -18.01 -6.49 -43.44
CA THR A 38 -17.28 -7.54 -42.74
C THR A 38 -15.93 -7.03 -42.22
N ARG A 39 -15.23 -6.18 -42.99
CA ARG A 39 -14.00 -5.50 -42.52
C ARG A 39 -14.29 -4.49 -41.42
N ALA A 40 -15.34 -3.67 -41.54
CA ALA A 40 -15.71 -2.70 -40.51
C ALA A 40 -16.00 -3.37 -39.16
N LYS A 41 -16.79 -4.47 -39.16
CA LYS A 41 -17.07 -5.27 -37.95
C LYS A 41 -15.80 -5.91 -37.38
N GLY A 42 -14.90 -6.41 -38.23
CA GLY A 42 -13.62 -6.98 -37.80
C GLY A 42 -12.70 -5.95 -37.12
N VAL A 43 -12.55 -4.76 -37.73
CA VAL A 43 -11.74 -3.65 -37.18
C VAL A 43 -12.30 -3.16 -35.85
N GLN A 44 -13.63 -3.04 -35.74
CA GLN A 44 -14.27 -2.58 -34.51
C GLN A 44 -14.10 -3.57 -33.35
N HIS A 45 -14.23 -4.88 -33.61
CA HIS A 45 -14.00 -5.91 -32.59
C HIS A 45 -12.52 -6.01 -32.17
N PHE A 46 -11.60 -5.90 -33.14
CA PHE A 46 -10.16 -5.87 -32.89
C PHE A 46 -9.77 -4.72 -31.95
N SER A 47 -10.23 -3.50 -32.27
CA SER A 47 -10.01 -2.31 -31.44
C SER A 47 -10.51 -2.49 -30.00
N LEU A 48 -11.76 -2.92 -29.79
CA LEU A 48 -12.35 -3.08 -28.45
C LEU A 48 -11.62 -4.11 -27.57
N SER A 49 -10.99 -5.12 -28.16
CA SER A 49 -10.26 -6.14 -27.40
C SER A 49 -8.79 -5.74 -27.18
N ALA A 50 -8.14 -5.11 -28.16
CA ALA A 50 -6.79 -4.54 -28.02
C ALA A 50 -6.74 -3.41 -26.97
N LEU A 51 -7.82 -2.64 -26.82
CA LEU A 51 -7.98 -1.61 -25.78
C LEU A 51 -7.91 -2.15 -24.34
N LYS A 52 -7.88 -3.47 -24.11
CA LYS A 52 -7.64 -4.07 -22.78
C LYS A 52 -6.15 -4.22 -22.42
N ILE A 53 -5.26 -4.20 -23.41
CA ILE A 53 -3.81 -4.35 -23.18
C ILE A 53 -3.25 -3.09 -22.51
N GLU A 54 -3.66 -1.90 -22.95
CA GLU A 54 -3.22 -0.63 -22.36
C GLU A 54 -3.51 -0.51 -20.86
N PRO A 55 -4.75 -0.68 -20.35
CA PRO A 55 -5.01 -0.62 -18.90
C PRO A 55 -4.31 -1.73 -18.11
N TYR A 56 -4.13 -2.93 -18.69
CA TYR A 56 -3.38 -4.02 -18.05
C TYR A 56 -1.89 -3.66 -17.85
N ILE A 57 -1.25 -3.11 -18.87
CA ILE A 57 0.14 -2.64 -18.78
C ILE A 57 0.24 -1.43 -17.85
N LYS A 58 -0.71 -0.49 -17.92
CA LYS A 58 -0.78 0.66 -17.01
C LYS A 58 -0.87 0.22 -15.55
N GLU A 59 -1.62 -0.82 -15.23
CA GLU A 59 -1.68 -1.39 -13.89
C GLU A 59 -0.37 -2.07 -13.47
N CYS A 60 0.27 -2.83 -14.36
CA CYS A 60 1.60 -3.40 -14.08
C CYS A 60 2.67 -2.30 -13.84
N VAL A 61 2.69 -1.23 -14.65
CA VAL A 61 3.55 -0.06 -14.44
C VAL A 61 3.22 0.63 -13.11
N ARG A 62 1.93 0.75 -12.76
CA ARG A 62 1.48 1.29 -11.47
C ARG A 62 2.08 0.51 -10.32
N GLN A 63 1.85 -0.81 -10.28
CA GLN A 63 2.33 -1.69 -9.21
C GLN A 63 3.87 -1.70 -9.11
N GLN A 64 4.59 -1.81 -10.22
CA GLN A 64 6.06 -1.80 -10.17
C GLN A 64 6.63 -0.44 -9.75
N SER A 65 5.98 0.68 -10.06
CA SER A 65 6.44 2.01 -9.59
C SER A 65 6.29 2.15 -8.08
N ILE A 66 5.24 1.56 -7.50
CA ILE A 66 5.02 1.51 -6.05
C ILE A 66 6.11 0.66 -5.39
N VAL A 67 6.35 -0.55 -5.89
CA VAL A 67 7.40 -1.44 -5.37
C VAL A 67 8.79 -0.79 -5.49
N ALA A 68 9.09 -0.17 -6.64
CA ALA A 68 10.34 0.56 -6.88
C ALA A 68 10.56 1.72 -5.89
N LEU A 69 9.49 2.47 -5.59
CA LEU A 69 9.55 3.58 -4.63
C LEU A 69 9.84 3.06 -3.21
N PHE A 70 9.15 2.01 -2.75
CA PHE A 70 9.39 1.41 -1.44
C PHE A 70 10.79 0.76 -1.32
N ASP A 71 11.24 0.01 -2.33
CA ASP A 71 12.58 -0.59 -2.39
C ASP A 71 13.69 0.48 -2.40
N SER A 72 13.47 1.58 -3.13
CA SER A 72 14.39 2.74 -3.11
C SER A 72 14.47 3.34 -1.71
N ILE A 73 13.34 3.55 -1.02
CA ILE A 73 13.29 4.09 0.34
C ILE A 73 13.97 3.13 1.35
N ASP A 74 13.71 1.81 1.32
CA ASP A 74 14.36 0.85 2.26
C ASP A 74 15.88 0.80 2.08
N LYS A 75 16.37 0.98 0.85
CA LYS A 75 17.82 1.10 0.59
C LYS A 75 18.42 2.32 1.27
N THR A 76 17.71 3.45 1.33
CA THR A 76 18.19 4.65 2.05
C THR A 76 18.29 4.44 3.56
N GLY A 77 17.47 3.57 4.16
CA GLY A 77 17.53 3.24 5.59
C GLY A 77 18.83 2.57 6.06
N LYS A 78 19.72 2.24 5.12
CA LYS A 78 21.06 1.67 5.36
C LYS A 78 22.18 2.72 5.25
N THR A 79 21.89 3.93 4.77
CA THR A 79 22.86 5.02 4.59
C THR A 79 22.56 6.20 5.53
N THR A 80 23.58 6.90 5.99
CA THR A 80 23.42 8.12 6.81
C THR A 80 23.03 9.36 6.00
N THR A 81 23.02 9.24 4.67
CA THR A 81 22.67 10.29 3.72
C THR A 81 21.42 9.88 2.96
N LEU A 82 20.48 10.81 2.81
CA LEU A 82 19.36 10.68 1.89
C LEU A 82 19.86 10.91 0.45
N PRO A 83 19.54 10.04 -0.54
CA PRO A 83 19.88 10.27 -1.94
C PRO A 83 19.11 11.48 -2.47
N SER A 84 19.66 12.17 -3.46
CA SER A 84 18.97 13.27 -4.14
C SER A 84 17.70 12.80 -4.86
N ILE A 85 16.79 13.75 -5.15
CA ILE A 85 15.59 13.47 -5.97
C ILE A 85 15.99 12.87 -7.33
N THR A 86 17.08 13.34 -7.95
CA THR A 86 17.58 12.80 -9.22
C THR A 86 18.05 11.36 -9.09
N GLU A 87 18.82 11.02 -8.04
CA GLU A 87 19.22 9.63 -7.78
C GLU A 87 18.00 8.73 -7.48
N LEU A 88 16.95 9.25 -6.85
CA LEU A 88 15.69 8.54 -6.64
C LEU A 88 14.94 8.31 -7.96
N GLU A 89 14.81 9.33 -8.81
CA GLU A 89 14.23 9.20 -10.16
C GLU A 89 14.98 8.17 -11.00
N GLU A 90 16.33 8.21 -11.01
CA GLU A 90 17.18 7.25 -11.71
C GLU A 90 17.02 5.84 -11.16
N THR A 91 17.05 5.65 -9.83
CA THR A 91 16.91 4.34 -9.18
C THR A 91 15.56 3.67 -9.51
N ILE A 92 14.47 4.43 -9.47
CA ILE A 92 13.13 3.94 -9.81
C ILE A 92 13.04 3.66 -11.32
N SER A 93 13.59 4.53 -12.18
CA SER A 93 13.64 4.31 -13.63
C SER A 93 14.39 3.01 -13.97
N ASP A 94 15.55 2.78 -13.37
CA ASP A 94 16.36 1.57 -13.53
C ASP A 94 15.67 0.32 -12.98
N TYR A 95 14.87 0.43 -11.91
CA TYR A 95 14.04 -0.67 -11.43
C TYR A 95 12.97 -1.02 -12.47
N LEU A 96 12.19 -0.02 -12.91
CA LEU A 96 11.11 -0.20 -13.88
C LEU A 96 11.60 -0.82 -15.20
N ASN A 97 12.73 -0.34 -15.73
CA ASN A 97 13.38 -0.87 -16.93
C ASN A 97 13.73 -2.37 -16.84
N ARG A 98 13.89 -2.91 -15.63
CA ARG A 98 14.23 -4.33 -15.38
C ARG A 98 13.03 -5.21 -15.03
N HIS A 99 11.99 -4.65 -14.42
CA HIS A 99 10.92 -5.43 -13.77
C HIS A 99 9.52 -5.28 -14.38
N ILE A 100 9.30 -4.35 -15.32
CA ILE A 100 7.99 -4.25 -16.01
C ILE A 100 7.65 -5.53 -16.78
N THR A 101 8.63 -6.21 -17.37
CA THR A 101 8.40 -7.51 -18.04
C THR A 101 7.92 -8.60 -17.08
N ASP A 102 8.20 -8.48 -15.79
CA ASP A 102 7.93 -9.52 -14.80
C ASP A 102 6.44 -9.53 -14.36
N CYS A 103 5.69 -8.44 -14.62
CA CYS A 103 4.24 -8.37 -14.35
C CYS A 103 3.33 -8.35 -15.60
N VAL A 104 3.88 -8.44 -16.81
CA VAL A 104 3.07 -8.53 -18.04
C VAL A 104 3.14 -9.93 -18.64
N ASP A 105 2.07 -10.71 -18.45
CA ASP A 105 1.89 -11.98 -19.16
C ASP A 105 0.97 -11.80 -20.38
N PHE A 106 1.57 -11.63 -21.56
CA PHE A 106 0.84 -11.56 -22.82
C PHE A 106 0.12 -12.87 -23.21
N SER A 107 0.42 -14.01 -22.57
CA SER A 107 -0.27 -15.28 -22.82
C SER A 107 -1.75 -15.26 -22.38
N THR A 108 -2.12 -14.28 -21.55
CA THR A 108 -3.51 -13.98 -21.20
C THR A 108 -4.36 -13.53 -22.39
N PHE A 109 -3.75 -12.91 -23.41
CA PHE A 109 -4.43 -12.39 -24.60
C PHE A 109 -4.25 -13.29 -25.84
N LYS A 110 -4.74 -14.52 -25.75
CA LYS A 110 -4.52 -15.59 -26.75
C LYS A 110 -5.03 -15.28 -28.16
N GLU A 111 -5.89 -14.28 -28.30
CA GLU A 111 -6.40 -13.80 -29.58
C GLU A 111 -5.46 -12.83 -30.32
N PHE A 112 -4.32 -12.47 -29.72
CA PHE A 112 -3.31 -11.57 -30.29
C PHE A 112 -1.92 -12.21 -30.34
N GLU A 113 -1.15 -11.84 -31.37
CA GLU A 113 0.30 -11.92 -31.31
C GLU A 113 0.82 -10.53 -30.88
N VAL A 114 1.35 -10.44 -29.65
CA VAL A 114 1.96 -9.20 -29.14
C VAL A 114 3.47 -9.29 -29.32
N ARG A 115 4.05 -8.32 -30.02
CA ARG A 115 5.50 -8.20 -30.24
C ARG A 115 6.03 -6.98 -29.48
N PRO A 116 6.58 -7.17 -28.27
CA PRO A 116 7.17 -6.09 -27.51
C PRO A 116 8.54 -5.66 -28.05
N GLY A 117 8.72 -4.34 -28.11
CA GLY A 117 10.00 -3.70 -28.36
C GLY A 117 10.80 -3.50 -27.06
N LYS A 118 11.84 -2.65 -27.14
CA LYS A 118 12.67 -2.30 -25.99
C LYS A 118 11.92 -1.34 -25.06
N ILE A 119 11.98 -1.59 -23.76
CA ILE A 119 11.47 -0.70 -22.72
C ILE A 119 12.45 0.45 -22.48
N ASN A 120 11.92 1.66 -22.31
CA ASN A 120 12.60 2.82 -21.74
C ASN A 120 11.66 3.50 -20.73
N ALA A 121 11.82 3.16 -19.45
CA ALA A 121 11.13 3.78 -18.34
C ALA A 121 11.86 5.04 -17.86
N THR A 122 11.12 6.11 -17.64
CA THR A 122 11.58 7.39 -17.09
C THR A 122 10.65 7.82 -15.98
N VAL A 123 11.23 8.42 -14.94
CA VAL A 123 10.51 8.82 -13.73
C VAL A 123 10.80 10.29 -13.44
N LYS A 124 9.75 11.02 -13.05
CA LYS A 124 9.84 12.43 -12.66
C LYS A 124 9.08 12.71 -11.37
N VAL A 125 9.76 13.35 -10.43
CA VAL A 125 9.21 13.85 -9.17
C VAL A 125 8.89 15.33 -9.38
N TYR A 126 7.61 15.67 -9.47
CA TYR A 126 7.15 17.05 -9.52
C TYR A 126 6.82 17.55 -8.10
N LYS A 127 6.45 18.82 -7.99
CA LYS A 127 6.14 19.45 -6.69
C LYS A 127 4.95 18.78 -5.99
N ASP A 128 3.91 18.47 -6.76
CA ASP A 128 2.57 18.08 -6.32
C ASP A 128 2.21 16.63 -6.68
N HIS A 129 2.94 16.01 -7.61
CA HIS A 129 2.71 14.66 -8.08
C HIS A 129 4.02 13.95 -8.47
N PHE A 130 3.93 12.65 -8.66
CA PHE A 130 5.02 11.80 -9.13
C PHE A 130 4.55 11.07 -10.41
N ALA A 131 5.37 11.01 -11.45
CA ALA A 131 5.01 10.40 -12.71
C ALA A 131 6.03 9.36 -13.17
N ALA A 132 5.52 8.25 -13.70
CA ALA A 132 6.29 7.24 -14.41
C ALA A 132 5.80 7.18 -15.86
N SER A 133 6.68 7.50 -16.82
CA SER A 133 6.44 7.35 -18.26
C SER A 133 7.28 6.20 -18.79
N VAL A 134 6.61 5.20 -19.37
CA VAL A 134 7.24 4.01 -19.94
C VAL A 134 7.04 4.04 -21.44
N GLU A 135 8.10 4.33 -22.18
CA GLU A 135 8.15 4.12 -23.63
C GLU A 135 8.34 2.61 -23.86
N TRP A 136 7.31 1.95 -24.40
CA TRP A 136 7.37 0.53 -24.75
C TRP A 136 6.65 0.28 -26.07
N PRO A 137 7.33 0.52 -27.22
CA PRO A 137 6.74 0.29 -28.53
C PRO A 137 6.33 -1.19 -28.68
N MET A 138 5.06 -1.43 -28.93
CA MET A 138 4.49 -2.76 -29.13
C MET A 138 3.66 -2.82 -30.40
N ALA A 139 3.80 -3.91 -31.15
CA ALA A 139 2.87 -4.27 -32.22
C ALA A 139 1.91 -5.36 -31.73
N ILE A 140 0.61 -5.05 -31.71
CA ILE A 140 -0.47 -5.97 -31.39
C ILE A 140 -1.10 -6.43 -32.70
N ILE A 141 -1.02 -7.72 -33.01
CA ILE A 141 -1.42 -8.29 -34.31
C ILE A 141 -2.61 -9.24 -34.12
N GLN A 142 -3.66 -9.05 -34.93
CA GLN A 142 -4.76 -10.00 -35.07
C GLN A 142 -5.08 -10.23 -36.54
N LYS A 143 -4.75 -11.42 -37.06
CA LYS A 143 -4.88 -11.77 -38.48
C LYS A 143 -4.08 -10.75 -39.33
N ASP A 144 -4.75 -9.98 -40.18
CA ASP A 144 -4.14 -8.99 -41.07
C ASP A 144 -4.13 -7.56 -40.46
N LEU A 145 -4.58 -7.39 -39.22
CA LEU A 145 -4.65 -6.08 -38.54
C LEU A 145 -3.51 -5.94 -37.54
N THR A 146 -2.85 -4.78 -37.55
CA THR A 146 -1.79 -4.41 -36.60
C THR A 146 -2.14 -3.06 -35.98
N ILE A 147 -2.08 -2.96 -34.65
CA ILE A 147 -2.07 -1.70 -33.90
C ILE A 147 -0.69 -1.53 -33.28
N THR A 148 -0.14 -0.32 -33.35
CA THR A 148 1.05 0.07 -32.59
C THR A 148 0.64 0.96 -31.41
N THR A 149 1.33 0.77 -30.29
CA THR A 149 1.25 1.64 -29.11
C THR A 149 2.66 1.85 -28.58
N GLU A 150 2.96 3.03 -28.03
CA GLU A 150 4.33 3.49 -27.81
C GLU A 150 4.63 3.99 -26.38
N GLU A 151 3.68 4.63 -25.68
CA GLU A 151 3.90 5.21 -24.35
C GLU A 151 2.80 4.81 -23.34
N PHE A 152 3.23 4.45 -22.12
CA PHE A 152 2.39 4.20 -20.96
C PHE A 152 2.80 5.16 -19.83
N ARG A 153 2.02 6.22 -19.66
CA ARG A 153 2.20 7.20 -18.59
C ARG A 153 1.24 6.94 -17.43
N ILE A 154 1.78 6.92 -16.22
CA ILE A 154 1.06 6.86 -14.94
C ILE A 154 1.44 8.08 -14.12
N GLU A 155 0.43 8.75 -13.56
CA GLU A 155 0.60 9.83 -12.61
C GLU A 155 0.03 9.40 -11.26
N PHE A 156 0.80 9.65 -10.21
CA PHE A 156 0.46 9.37 -8.84
C PHE A 156 0.27 10.72 -8.13
N PRO A 157 -0.91 10.98 -7.51
CA PRO A 157 -1.21 12.23 -6.82
C PRO A 157 -0.53 12.30 -5.44
N LEU A 158 0.77 12.05 -5.43
CA LEU A 158 1.63 11.92 -4.26
C LEU A 158 2.63 13.08 -4.26
N GLN A 159 2.60 13.89 -3.20
CA GLN A 159 3.51 15.03 -3.01
C GLN A 159 4.89 14.56 -2.53
N LEU A 160 5.52 13.64 -3.27
CA LEU A 160 6.78 12.99 -2.89
C LEU A 160 7.91 14.01 -2.70
N ASN A 161 7.93 15.10 -3.48
CA ASN A 161 8.87 16.20 -3.29
C ASN A 161 8.72 16.89 -1.93
N ASP A 162 7.49 17.15 -1.47
CA ASP A 162 7.25 17.79 -0.18
C ASP A 162 7.68 16.89 0.98
N LEU A 163 7.28 15.62 0.95
CA LEU A 163 7.74 14.61 1.91
C LEU A 163 9.27 14.49 1.93
N TYR A 164 9.88 14.39 0.74
CA TYR A 164 11.33 14.33 0.59
C TYR A 164 12.01 15.54 1.22
N LEU A 165 11.52 16.76 0.99
CA LEU A 165 12.10 17.98 1.55
C LEU A 165 11.97 18.03 3.08
N LYS A 166 10.83 17.62 3.65
CA LYS A 166 10.65 17.50 5.10
C LYS A 166 11.61 16.48 5.71
N ILE A 167 11.71 15.28 5.10
CA ILE A 167 12.63 14.21 5.53
C ILE A 167 14.09 14.66 5.41
N LYS A 168 14.46 15.33 4.31
CA LYS A 168 15.81 15.88 4.10
C LYS A 168 16.15 16.92 5.17
N ALA A 169 15.22 17.84 5.49
CA ALA A 169 15.44 18.84 6.53
C ALA A 169 15.71 18.19 7.90
N ILE A 170 15.04 17.09 8.22
CA ILE A 170 15.28 16.30 9.45
C ILE A 170 16.68 15.66 9.42
N VAL A 171 17.09 15.07 8.29
CA VAL A 171 18.42 14.47 8.14
C VAL A 171 19.52 15.53 8.23
N ASP A 172 19.37 16.66 7.54
CA ASP A 172 20.31 17.79 7.54
C ASP A 172 20.50 18.35 8.96
N GLU A 173 19.41 18.63 9.68
CA GLU A 173 19.41 19.16 11.05
C GLU A 173 20.17 18.25 12.03
N ASN A 174 19.97 16.93 11.92
CA ASN A 174 20.67 15.94 12.74
C ASN A 174 22.18 15.89 12.42
N LEU A 175 22.53 16.01 11.13
CA LEU A 175 23.94 16.04 10.67
C LEU A 175 24.67 17.31 11.12
N GLU A 176 24.02 18.48 11.04
CA GLU A 176 24.64 19.76 11.44
C GLU A 176 24.83 19.87 12.95
N LYS A 177 23.82 19.49 13.74
CA LYS A 177 23.87 19.62 15.20
C LYS A 177 24.69 18.52 15.89
N ASN A 178 24.97 17.41 15.21
CA ASN A 178 25.54 16.18 15.79
C ASN A 178 24.76 15.74 17.06
N LEU A 179 23.43 15.92 17.00
CA LEU A 179 22.47 15.57 18.03
C LEU A 179 21.60 14.40 17.56
N SER A 180 20.94 13.74 18.50
CA SER A 180 19.75 12.98 18.17
C SER A 180 18.68 13.87 17.57
N LEU A 181 18.07 13.34 16.51
CA LEU A 181 16.66 13.44 16.15
C LEU A 181 15.82 14.41 17.01
N ASP A 182 15.82 15.69 16.63
CA ASP A 182 15.02 16.73 17.29
C ASP A 182 13.52 16.49 17.04
N LEU A 183 12.85 15.88 18.01
CA LEU A 183 11.41 15.56 17.91
C LEU A 183 10.55 16.82 17.78
N ASP A 184 10.99 17.94 18.35
CA ASP A 184 10.26 19.20 18.25
C ASP A 184 10.34 19.78 16.83
N PHE A 185 11.50 19.63 16.18
CA PHE A 185 11.73 19.94 14.77
C PHE A 185 10.92 19.04 13.82
N ILE A 186 10.91 17.71 14.03
CA ILE A 186 10.15 16.78 13.19
C ILE A 186 8.65 17.07 13.27
N LEU A 187 8.10 17.22 14.48
CA LEU A 187 6.70 17.57 14.65
C LEU A 187 6.40 18.94 14.01
N GLY A 188 7.36 19.87 14.04
CA GLY A 188 7.30 21.15 13.33
C GLY A 188 7.21 21.04 11.79
N GLN A 189 7.59 19.90 11.18
CA GLN A 189 7.39 19.63 9.75
C GLN A 189 5.94 19.21 9.41
N ASN A 190 5.04 19.19 10.39
CA ASN A 190 3.68 18.63 10.31
C ASN A 190 3.65 17.13 10.00
N LEU A 191 4.70 16.38 10.33
CA LEU A 191 4.78 14.94 10.11
C LEU A 191 4.24 14.14 11.31
N ASN A 192 3.49 13.08 11.01
CA ASN A 192 3.07 12.08 11.99
C ASN A 192 4.22 11.09 12.28
N ILE A 193 4.53 10.86 13.56
CA ILE A 193 5.61 9.95 13.99
C ILE A 193 5.05 8.82 14.86
N GLU A 194 5.47 7.60 14.60
CA GLU A 194 5.16 6.40 15.35
C GLU A 194 6.46 5.78 15.89
N ILE A 195 6.50 5.42 17.17
CA ILE A 195 7.61 4.66 17.74
C ILE A 195 7.31 3.17 17.52
N VAL A 196 8.14 2.51 16.70
CA VAL A 196 7.90 1.13 16.23
C VAL A 196 8.83 0.10 16.88
N GLY A 197 9.76 0.53 17.73
CA GLY A 197 10.52 -0.39 18.58
C GLY A 197 11.71 0.25 19.30
N CYS A 198 12.18 -0.43 20.33
CA CYS A 198 13.38 -0.07 21.09
C CYS A 198 14.36 -1.26 21.08
N ARG A 199 15.64 -0.97 20.88
CA ARG A 199 16.78 -1.87 21.15
C ARG A 199 17.56 -1.31 22.34
N GLU A 200 18.50 -2.09 22.91
CA GLU A 200 19.19 -1.74 24.17
C GLU A 200 19.83 -0.33 24.18
N ASP A 201 20.22 0.18 23.01
CA ASP A 201 20.87 1.47 22.83
C ASP A 201 20.17 2.42 21.82
N SER A 202 19.06 2.04 21.17
CA SER A 202 18.42 2.86 20.12
C SER A 202 16.89 2.73 20.04
N ILE A 203 16.18 3.84 19.81
CA ILE A 203 14.75 3.84 19.43
C ILE A 203 14.61 3.91 17.91
N LYS A 204 13.71 3.08 17.36
CA LYS A 204 13.29 3.10 15.96
C LYS A 204 12.00 3.89 15.82
N TYR A 205 12.09 5.02 15.13
CA TYR A 205 10.97 5.86 14.75
C TYR A 205 10.51 5.52 13.34
N LEU A 206 9.25 5.78 13.08
CA LEU A 206 8.59 5.66 11.81
C LEU A 206 7.85 6.98 11.53
N VAL A 207 8.21 7.70 10.48
CA VAL A 207 7.32 8.75 9.93
C VAL A 207 6.26 8.04 9.09
N ASN A 208 4.99 8.23 9.47
CA ASN A 208 3.83 7.50 8.95
C ASN A 208 2.66 8.48 8.82
N ASP A 209 2.61 9.21 7.70
CA ASP A 209 1.70 10.33 7.52
C ASP A 209 0.70 10.09 6.38
N ASN A 210 -0.58 10.12 6.74
CA ASN A 210 -1.71 9.77 5.88
C ASN A 210 -1.85 10.68 4.65
N GLU A 211 -1.24 11.88 4.66
CA GLU A 211 -1.18 12.75 3.48
C GLU A 211 -0.39 12.13 2.32
N TYR A 212 0.45 11.12 2.58
CA TYR A 212 1.30 10.44 1.61
C TYR A 212 0.92 8.96 1.43
N MET A 213 -0.38 8.71 1.26
CA MET A 213 -0.92 7.38 0.93
C MET A 213 -0.85 7.08 -0.58
N LEU A 214 -0.46 5.85 -0.90
CA LEU A 214 -0.34 5.30 -2.24
C LEU A 214 -0.95 3.89 -2.28
N ASP A 215 -2.09 3.73 -2.96
CA ASP A 215 -2.91 2.50 -2.97
C ASP A 215 -3.17 1.92 -1.57
N ASN A 216 -3.65 2.77 -0.66
CA ASN A 216 -3.91 2.48 0.74
C ASN A 216 -2.67 2.14 1.60
N ASN A 217 -1.48 2.13 1.02
CA ASN A 217 -0.22 2.02 1.76
C ASN A 217 0.30 3.41 2.10
N ILE A 218 0.58 3.68 3.37
CA ILE A 218 1.21 4.95 3.78
C ILE A 218 2.73 4.83 3.52
N LEU A 219 3.35 5.89 2.99
CA LEU A 219 4.82 5.91 2.88
C LEU A 219 5.46 5.99 4.27
N GLN A 220 6.45 5.12 4.48
CA GLN A 220 7.04 4.85 5.78
C GLN A 220 8.55 5.07 5.77
N PHE A 221 9.02 6.04 6.56
CA PHE A 221 10.45 6.33 6.72
C PHE A 221 10.93 5.95 8.10
N PHE A 222 11.96 5.11 8.18
CA PHE A 222 12.49 4.61 9.43
C PHE A 222 13.76 5.34 9.85
N PHE A 223 13.80 5.80 11.10
CA PHE A 223 14.97 6.43 11.71
C PHE A 223 15.40 5.63 12.94
N ASN A 224 16.71 5.43 13.13
CA ASN A 224 17.26 4.81 14.33
C ASN A 224 18.04 5.88 15.12
N THR A 225 17.63 6.17 16.35
CA THR A 225 18.22 7.21 17.20
C THR A 225 18.73 6.60 18.50
N PRO A 226 19.97 6.86 18.94
CA PRO A 226 20.46 6.35 20.22
C PRO A 226 19.63 6.79 21.44
N ILE A 227 19.29 5.86 22.33
CA ILE A 227 18.47 6.11 23.54
C ILE A 227 19.09 7.18 24.44
N LYS A 228 20.42 7.13 24.60
CA LYS A 228 21.18 8.04 25.48
C LYS A 228 20.97 9.53 25.15
N GLU A 229 20.58 9.84 23.91
CA GLU A 229 20.45 11.21 23.38
C GLU A 229 19.00 11.73 23.50
N LEU A 230 18.03 10.83 23.61
CA LEU A 230 16.60 11.15 23.80
C LEU A 230 16.27 11.55 25.24
N ILE A 231 17.10 11.19 26.22
CA ILE A 231 16.91 11.51 27.64
C ILE A 231 16.82 13.03 27.84
N ASP A 232 17.62 13.79 27.09
CA ASP A 232 17.70 15.25 27.18
C ASP A 232 16.44 15.97 26.67
N ILE A 233 15.71 15.36 25.70
CA ILE A 233 14.42 15.89 25.19
C ILE A 233 13.33 15.81 26.26
N PHE A 234 13.48 14.86 27.20
CA PHE A 234 12.47 14.44 28.15
C PHE A 234 12.73 14.95 29.58
N GLU A 235 13.76 15.78 29.78
CA GLU A 235 13.91 16.60 31.00
C GLU A 235 12.89 17.74 31.04
N PHE A 236 11.69 17.44 31.53
CA PHE A 236 10.72 18.48 31.87
C PHE A 236 11.28 19.40 32.97
N LYS A 237 11.22 20.72 32.76
CA LYS A 237 11.69 21.77 33.70
C LYS A 237 11.13 21.69 35.13
N ASP A 238 10.08 20.90 35.36
CA ASP A 238 9.42 20.70 36.65
C ASP A 238 9.83 19.39 37.36
N GLY A 239 10.88 18.70 36.89
CA GLY A 239 11.45 17.51 37.55
C GLY A 239 10.72 16.20 37.27
N ILE A 240 9.92 16.15 36.19
CA ILE A 240 9.28 14.92 35.72
C ILE A 240 10.26 14.18 34.80
N LEU A 241 10.85 13.11 35.33
CA LEU A 241 11.64 12.15 34.54
C LEU A 241 10.71 11.31 33.66
N PHE A 242 10.59 11.66 32.38
CA PHE A 242 9.98 10.75 31.41
C PHE A 242 11.00 9.65 31.07
N ARG A 243 10.56 8.39 31.19
CA ARG A 243 11.35 7.20 30.88
C ARG A 243 10.65 6.53 29.70
N PRO A 244 11.35 6.26 28.57
CA PRO A 244 10.70 5.67 27.41
C PRO A 244 10.01 4.35 27.77
N PRO A 245 8.83 4.05 27.22
CA PRO A 245 8.21 2.74 27.34
C PRO A 245 9.05 1.75 26.53
N PHE A 246 8.74 0.46 26.61
CA PHE A 246 9.79 -0.50 26.29
C PHE A 246 9.35 -1.79 25.61
N TYR A 247 8.10 -2.27 25.77
CA TYR A 247 7.64 -3.49 25.09
C TYR A 247 7.30 -3.10 23.65
N PRO A 248 7.28 -4.08 22.73
CA PRO A 248 6.75 -3.82 21.40
C PRO A 248 5.26 -3.46 21.55
N GLY A 249 4.95 -2.18 21.37
CA GLY A 249 3.61 -1.61 21.42
C GLY A 249 3.54 -0.39 20.50
N LYS A 250 2.35 -0.10 19.97
CA LYS A 250 2.12 1.02 19.06
C LYS A 250 2.02 2.33 19.84
N HIS A 251 2.97 3.24 19.65
CA HIS A 251 2.94 4.58 20.25
C HIS A 251 2.96 5.64 19.16
N VAL A 252 1.94 6.49 19.09
CA VAL A 252 1.79 7.47 18.00
C VAL A 252 1.83 8.90 18.56
N LEU A 253 2.85 9.65 18.13
CA LEU A 253 2.96 11.10 18.36
C LEU A 253 2.23 11.82 17.22
N ARG A 254 1.21 12.60 17.57
CA ARG A 254 0.45 13.43 16.62
C ARG A 254 0.36 14.87 17.09
N MET A 255 0.32 15.80 16.15
CA MET A 255 -0.20 17.14 16.43
C MET A 255 -1.73 17.13 16.31
N LYS A 256 -2.43 17.79 17.24
CA LYS A 256 -3.89 17.95 17.18
C LYS A 256 -4.23 19.43 17.40
N GLY A 257 -4.37 20.16 16.30
CA GLY A 257 -4.37 21.62 16.33
C GLY A 257 -2.95 22.14 16.59
N GLU A 258 -2.80 23.18 17.40
CA GLU A 258 -1.49 23.75 17.77
C GLU A 258 -0.79 22.97 18.91
N GLU A 259 -1.46 21.98 19.52
CA GLU A 259 -0.90 21.20 20.63
C GLU A 259 -0.28 19.88 20.16
N LYS A 260 1.00 19.68 20.51
CA LYS A 260 1.70 18.39 20.41
C LYS A 260 1.15 17.45 21.50
N ARG A 261 0.64 16.27 21.12
CA ARG A 261 0.10 15.28 22.08
C ARG A 261 0.67 13.89 21.80
N LEU A 262 1.25 13.28 22.83
CA LEU A 262 1.57 11.85 22.83
C LEU A 262 0.27 11.07 23.07
N ILE A 263 -0.14 10.28 22.08
CA ILE A 263 -1.37 9.49 22.14
C ILE A 263 -0.98 8.01 22.28
N PHE A 264 -1.44 7.39 23.35
CA PHE A 264 -1.34 5.96 23.59
C PHE A 264 -2.60 5.28 23.06
N ASP A 265 -2.44 4.16 22.36
CA ASP A 265 -3.56 3.40 21.79
C ASP A 265 -3.85 2.16 22.66
N THR A 266 -4.81 2.28 23.57
CA THR A 266 -5.12 1.29 24.63
C THR A 266 -6.13 0.24 24.13
N THR A 267 -5.74 -0.55 23.12
CA THR A 267 -6.61 -1.56 22.48
C THR A 267 -6.89 -2.83 23.31
N LYS A 268 -6.38 -2.93 24.54
CA LYS A 268 -6.71 -3.97 25.53
C LYS A 268 -7.11 -3.27 26.84
N GLU A 269 -8.11 -3.80 27.55
CA GLU A 269 -8.64 -3.24 28.80
C GLU A 269 -7.52 -2.91 29.81
N GLY A 270 -7.31 -1.63 30.11
CA GLY A 270 -6.61 -1.16 31.32
C GLY A 270 -5.08 -1.31 31.39
N TYR A 271 -4.35 -1.69 30.33
CA TYR A 271 -2.89 -1.88 30.40
C TYR A 271 -2.09 -1.18 29.29
N ILE A 272 -0.97 -0.58 29.69
CA ILE A 272 0.11 -0.04 28.84
C ILE A 272 1.37 -0.89 29.11
N GLU A 273 1.94 -1.53 28.09
CA GLU A 273 2.98 -2.58 28.26
C GLU A 273 4.44 -2.08 28.06
N GLY A 274 5.41 -2.57 28.87
CA GLY A 274 6.85 -2.18 28.83
C GLY A 274 7.96 -3.24 29.16
N CYS A 275 8.89 -3.56 28.24
CA CYS A 275 10.16 -4.34 28.45
C CYS A 275 11.04 -3.78 29.57
N PHE A 276 11.74 -4.65 30.31
CA PHE A 276 12.46 -4.19 31.49
C PHE A 276 13.80 -4.92 31.71
N LYS A 277 14.69 -4.28 32.49
CA LYS A 277 15.71 -5.00 33.26
C LYS A 277 15.87 -4.38 34.64
N LYS A 278 15.93 -5.25 35.66
CA LYS A 278 15.91 -4.88 37.08
C LYS A 278 17.20 -4.19 37.54
N ASP A 279 17.05 -2.97 38.05
CA ASP A 279 18.00 -2.41 39.01
C ASP A 279 17.95 -3.25 40.29
N LYS A 280 19.09 -3.86 40.64
CA LYS A 280 19.24 -4.75 41.80
C LYS A 280 19.54 -4.00 43.09
N VAL A 281 19.76 -2.68 43.02
CA VAL A 281 20.26 -1.87 44.14
C VAL A 281 19.14 -1.09 44.84
N THR A 282 18.14 -0.61 44.08
CA THR A 282 17.14 0.33 44.60
C THR A 282 15.79 -0.30 44.97
N ASP A 283 15.38 -1.40 44.35
CA ASP A 283 14.16 -2.20 44.61
C ASP A 283 12.80 -1.42 44.63
N TYR A 284 12.78 -0.16 44.18
CA TYR A 284 11.59 0.70 44.05
C TYR A 284 11.09 0.83 42.60
N TYR A 285 9.78 1.04 42.44
CA TYR A 285 9.08 1.22 41.16
C TYR A 285 7.94 2.22 41.34
N THR A 286 7.81 3.23 40.45
CA THR A 286 6.63 4.11 40.42
C THR A 286 6.36 4.70 39.03
N PHE A 287 5.13 4.53 38.54
CA PHE A 287 4.43 5.38 37.56
C PHE A 287 2.93 5.24 37.83
N SER A 288 2.13 6.23 37.40
CA SER A 288 0.66 6.20 37.54
C SER A 288 -0.02 6.84 36.33
N LEU A 289 -1.02 6.16 35.78
CA LEU A 289 -2.23 6.80 35.24
C LEU A 289 -3.42 5.84 35.41
N VAL A 290 -4.62 6.38 35.51
CA VAL A 290 -5.88 5.64 35.72
C VAL A 290 -6.90 6.13 34.70
N GLU A 291 -7.72 5.23 34.18
CA GLU A 291 -8.78 5.52 33.22
C GLU A 291 -10.07 4.85 33.70
N ASP A 292 -11.09 5.65 34.02
CA ASP A 292 -12.53 5.29 33.97
C ASP A 292 -13.42 6.48 34.39
N ASN A 293 -14.06 7.12 33.40
CA ASN A 293 -15.33 7.86 33.52
C ASN A 293 -15.48 9.10 34.44
N GLU A 294 -14.50 10.02 34.53
CA GLU A 294 -14.77 11.49 34.45
C GLU A 294 -13.49 12.32 34.25
N ILE A 295 -13.66 13.58 33.81
CA ILE A 295 -12.62 14.42 33.19
C ILE A 295 -11.45 14.73 34.15
N PRO A 296 -10.17 14.62 33.74
CA PRO A 296 -9.08 15.32 34.41
C PRO A 296 -9.21 16.83 34.13
N ALA A 297 -10.02 17.51 34.93
CA ALA A 297 -10.13 18.96 34.90
C ALA A 297 -8.74 19.57 35.12
N ALA A 298 -8.42 20.62 34.36
CA ALA A 298 -7.12 21.28 34.44
C ALA A 298 -6.83 21.75 35.88
N VAL A 299 -5.88 21.09 36.56
CA VAL A 299 -5.52 21.42 37.94
C VAL A 299 -4.71 22.70 37.96
N SER A 300 -5.42 23.83 38.02
CA SER A 300 -4.77 25.11 38.28
C SER A 300 -4.23 25.18 39.71
N ARG A 301 -3.21 26.03 39.90
CA ARG A 301 -2.14 25.96 40.91
C ARG A 301 -2.53 26.16 42.40
N LYS A 302 -3.77 25.90 42.86
CA LYS A 302 -4.27 26.47 44.14
C LYS A 302 -4.77 25.56 45.26
N GLU A 303 -5.02 24.26 45.08
CA GLU A 303 -5.67 23.42 46.12
C GLU A 303 -4.88 22.20 46.60
N GLY A 304 -3.56 22.17 46.39
CA GLY A 304 -2.67 21.11 46.88
C GLY A 304 -2.38 21.15 48.39
N LYS A 305 -3.38 20.99 49.27
CA LYS A 305 -3.18 20.69 50.71
C LYS A 305 -4.24 19.75 51.30
N ARG A 306 -3.75 18.64 51.86
CA ARG A 306 -4.45 17.59 52.66
C ARG A 306 -5.29 16.56 51.88
N ILE A 307 -4.65 15.45 51.49
CA ILE A 307 -5.21 14.11 51.72
C ILE A 307 -4.06 13.24 52.26
N ALA A 308 -4.29 12.54 53.37
CA ALA A 308 -3.44 11.46 53.85
C ALA A 308 -4.15 10.14 53.54
N ILE A 309 -3.45 9.18 52.94
CA ILE A 309 -4.02 7.88 52.55
C ILE A 309 -3.55 6.84 53.56
N GLU A 310 -4.48 6.30 54.34
CA GLU A 310 -4.24 5.10 55.17
C GLU A 310 -4.25 3.84 54.30
N ARG A 311 -3.36 2.90 54.62
CA ARG A 311 -3.13 1.68 53.87
C ARG A 311 -3.89 0.50 54.48
N VAL A 312 -4.98 0.07 53.85
CA VAL A 312 -5.62 -1.22 54.19
C VAL A 312 -5.05 -2.30 53.27
N ILE A 313 -4.38 -3.28 53.87
CA ILE A 313 -3.83 -4.46 53.15
C ILE A 313 -4.83 -5.60 53.26
N ALA A 314 -5.29 -6.13 52.12
CA ALA A 314 -5.99 -7.40 52.05
C ALA A 314 -5.12 -8.42 51.27
N ASN A 315 -4.66 -9.46 51.96
CA ASN A 315 -3.95 -10.59 51.35
C ASN A 315 -4.94 -11.52 50.63
N VAL A 316 -4.70 -11.85 49.36
CA VAL A 316 -5.11 -13.14 48.78
C VAL A 316 -3.95 -13.73 47.96
N SER A 317 -3.82 -15.05 47.99
CA SER A 317 -2.59 -15.80 47.69
C SER A 317 -2.34 -16.12 46.20
N SER A 318 -1.06 -16.20 45.86
CA SER A 318 -0.48 -16.82 44.67
C SER A 318 -1.05 -18.21 44.29
N LYS A 319 -1.10 -18.49 42.97
CA LYS A 319 -0.66 -19.79 42.41
C LYS A 319 -0.29 -19.65 40.92
N SER A 320 0.85 -20.23 40.56
CA SER A 320 1.41 -20.27 39.20
C SER A 320 0.78 -21.36 38.34
N PHE A 321 0.73 -21.17 37.02
CA PHE A 321 0.71 -22.28 36.06
C PHE A 321 1.58 -22.01 34.83
N SER A 322 2.13 -23.09 34.27
CA SER A 322 2.91 -23.12 33.04
C SER A 322 2.25 -24.11 32.09
N MET A 323 2.04 -23.72 30.83
CA MET A 323 1.85 -24.66 29.72
C MET A 323 2.43 -24.11 28.42
N LYS A 324 2.83 -25.04 27.54
CA LYS A 324 3.45 -24.75 26.24
C LYS A 324 2.42 -24.27 25.23
N GLY A 325 2.82 -23.33 24.37
CA GLY A 325 2.31 -23.27 22.99
C GLY A 325 0.95 -22.62 22.79
N ALA A 326 0.63 -21.53 23.49
CA ALA A 326 -0.37 -20.58 22.98
C ALA A 326 0.31 -19.65 21.96
N PHE A 327 -0.12 -19.70 20.69
CA PHE A 327 0.27 -18.70 19.70
C PHE A 327 -0.71 -17.53 19.80
N GLU A 328 -0.22 -16.32 20.05
CA GLU A 328 -1.00 -15.10 19.89
C GLU A 328 -1.21 -14.85 18.39
N LEU A 329 -2.45 -14.53 17.99
CA LEU A 329 -2.88 -14.52 16.59
C LEU A 329 -2.13 -13.46 15.76
N THR A 330 -1.15 -13.93 14.99
CA THR A 330 -0.42 -13.15 13.97
C THR A 330 -0.54 -13.74 12.56
N ALA A 331 -1.33 -14.81 12.40
CA ALA A 331 -1.68 -15.37 11.10
C ALA A 331 -2.86 -14.59 10.47
N PRO A 332 -2.91 -14.46 9.13
CA PRO A 332 -4.09 -13.93 8.46
C PRO A 332 -5.29 -14.85 8.72
N PHE A 333 -6.42 -14.23 9.03
CA PHE A 333 -7.69 -14.91 9.26
C PHE A 333 -8.83 -14.24 8.48
N GLU A 334 -9.84 -15.02 8.11
CA GLU A 334 -11.06 -14.55 7.48
C GLU A 334 -12.29 -15.04 8.25
N PHE A 335 -13.36 -14.25 8.22
CA PHE A 335 -14.66 -14.59 8.79
C PHE A 335 -15.71 -14.58 7.68
N ASP A 336 -16.38 -15.72 7.44
CA ASP A 336 -17.58 -15.78 6.59
C ASP A 336 -18.69 -16.53 7.33
N LYS A 337 -19.88 -15.89 7.45
CA LYS A 337 -21.11 -16.47 8.03
C LYS A 337 -20.98 -17.18 9.39
N GLY A 338 -20.05 -16.75 10.25
CA GLY A 338 -19.81 -17.35 11.57
C GLY A 338 -18.75 -18.47 11.56
N THR A 339 -18.18 -18.76 10.40
CA THR A 339 -16.99 -19.61 10.26
C THR A 339 -15.72 -18.75 10.26
N LEU A 340 -14.76 -19.12 11.10
CA LEU A 340 -13.40 -18.58 11.13
C LEU A 340 -12.47 -19.47 10.32
N PHE A 341 -11.70 -18.87 9.43
CA PHE A 341 -10.65 -19.50 8.63
C PHE A 341 -9.29 -18.95 9.09
N LEU A 342 -8.38 -19.83 9.49
CA LEU A 342 -7.05 -19.47 9.98
C LEU A 342 -5.97 -20.19 9.18
N GLN A 343 -5.12 -19.45 8.46
CA GLN A 343 -4.05 -20.08 7.67
C GLN A 343 -3.01 -20.75 8.57
N THR A 344 -2.72 -22.04 8.33
CA THR A 344 -1.81 -22.86 9.13
C THR A 344 -0.98 -23.81 8.28
N LYS A 345 0.26 -24.07 8.73
CA LYS A 345 1.12 -25.14 8.20
C LYS A 345 1.08 -26.41 9.06
N ASP A 346 0.46 -26.32 10.24
CA ASP A 346 0.29 -27.45 11.15
C ASP A 346 -1.01 -28.20 10.82
N LYS A 347 -0.91 -29.53 10.71
CA LYS A 347 -2.02 -30.43 10.39
C LYS A 347 -2.85 -30.80 11.61
N ASP A 348 -2.36 -30.51 12.81
CA ASP A 348 -3.03 -30.80 14.08
C ASP A 348 -3.44 -29.51 14.80
N ALA A 349 -3.56 -28.39 14.08
CA ALA A 349 -3.97 -27.10 14.63
C ALA A 349 -5.42 -27.15 15.18
N ASN A 350 -5.63 -26.48 16.31
CA ASN A 350 -6.92 -26.45 17.01
C ASN A 350 -7.29 -25.00 17.36
N ILE A 351 -8.55 -24.64 17.16
CA ILE A 351 -9.07 -23.30 17.50
C ILE A 351 -9.74 -23.38 18.88
N TYR A 352 -9.54 -22.34 19.69
CA TYR A 352 -10.12 -22.20 21.03
C TYR A 352 -10.81 -20.84 21.16
N LYS A 353 -11.95 -20.82 21.85
CA LYS A 353 -12.74 -19.63 22.19
C LYS A 353 -12.70 -19.43 23.70
N LEU A 354 -12.48 -18.21 24.16
CA LEU A 354 -12.55 -17.87 25.58
C LEU A 354 -14.02 -17.54 25.93
N GLU A 355 -14.64 -18.34 26.80
CA GLU A 355 -15.97 -18.06 27.34
C GLU A 355 -15.86 -17.90 28.86
N GLY A 356 -16.06 -16.66 29.34
CA GLY A 356 -15.82 -16.31 30.75
C GLY A 356 -14.33 -16.40 31.11
N GLN A 357 -13.97 -17.42 31.90
CA GLN A 357 -12.58 -17.69 32.31
C GLN A 357 -12.05 -19.03 31.77
N GLU A 358 -12.81 -19.74 30.93
CA GLU A 358 -12.44 -21.05 30.40
C GLU A 358 -12.21 -21.02 28.89
N TRP A 359 -11.17 -21.73 28.43
CA TRP A 359 -10.88 -21.91 27.01
C TRP A 359 -11.60 -23.14 26.49
N ILE A 360 -12.65 -22.92 25.70
CA ILE A 360 -13.43 -23.98 25.05
C ILE A 360 -12.80 -24.29 23.70
N LYS A 361 -12.49 -25.56 23.45
CA LYS A 361 -12.01 -26.03 22.15
C LYS A 361 -13.18 -26.05 21.16
N LEU A 362 -13.02 -25.39 20.02
CA LEU A 362 -13.98 -25.46 18.91
C LEU A 362 -13.71 -26.70 18.05
N GLU A 363 -14.76 -27.23 17.42
CA GLU A 363 -14.61 -28.26 16.38
C GLU A 363 -13.86 -27.63 15.19
N THR A 364 -12.70 -28.19 14.85
CA THR A 364 -11.76 -27.60 13.88
C THR A 364 -11.51 -28.58 12.73
N GLU A 365 -11.86 -28.22 11.50
CA GLU A 365 -11.49 -28.94 10.27
C GLU A 365 -10.19 -28.34 9.69
N ILE A 366 -9.29 -29.17 9.18
CA ILE A 366 -8.11 -28.73 8.41
C ILE A 366 -8.37 -28.93 6.92
N ARG A 367 -8.47 -27.85 6.15
CA ARG A 367 -8.70 -27.87 4.70
C ARG A 367 -7.77 -26.91 3.98
N GLU A 368 -7.06 -27.40 2.95
CA GLU A 368 -6.25 -26.60 2.02
C GLU A 368 -5.22 -25.63 2.66
N GLY A 369 -4.72 -25.95 3.87
CA GLY A 369 -3.79 -25.09 4.60
C GLY A 369 -4.47 -24.07 5.53
N TYR A 370 -5.75 -24.28 5.85
CA TYR A 370 -6.51 -23.51 6.83
C TYR A 370 -7.06 -24.44 7.92
N ALA A 371 -7.07 -23.95 9.16
CA ALA A 371 -7.89 -24.45 10.24
C ALA A 371 -9.21 -23.67 10.23
N ILE A 372 -10.33 -24.40 10.26
CA ILE A 372 -11.67 -23.87 10.04
C ILE A 372 -12.55 -24.28 11.22
N ALA A 373 -13.24 -23.33 11.85
CA ALA A 373 -14.17 -23.59 12.97
C ALA A 373 -15.40 -22.68 12.92
N GLU A 374 -16.56 -23.19 13.34
CA GLU A 374 -17.77 -22.39 13.61
C GLU A 374 -17.71 -21.78 15.04
N ILE A 375 -18.23 -20.56 15.22
CA ILE A 375 -18.05 -19.72 16.43
C ILE A 375 -19.36 -19.36 17.14
#